data_AF-A0AAV5S6H6-F1
#
_entry.id   AF-A0AAV5S6H6-F1
#
_cell.length_a   1.000
_cell.length_b   1.000
_cell.length_c   1.000
_cell.angle_alpha   90.00
_cell.angle_beta   90.00
_cell.angle_gamma   90.00
#
_symmetry.space_group_name_H-M   'P 1'
#
loop_
_entity.id
_entity.type
_entity.pdbx_description
1 polymer ?
#
loop_
_entity_poly.entity_id
_entity_poly.type
_entity_poly.pdbx_seq_one_letter_code
_entity_poly.pdbx_strand_id
1 'polypeptide(L)'
;MTSPHTHHMRQALQLARYALDHNETPVACIFVHEPSDTVIAYGMNDTNKAHTGIAHAEFMGIAQIQRQFGAENVVRVFSETVLYVTVEPCVMCASALKQLGIRRVYFGCGNERFGGNGTVLSINSDKSTVSPNDNATYLSIPGLYRREAIMLLRYFYVRENDHAPNPRTKKDRRLDRETFPPIDWSMYISRQTFGREFGVENLRLYDTNADVPSARVPVDSTPSSAPGDIDWELIAGPCDDILELLDAERKGAQINLSHKKPKTVVASD
;
A
#
# COMPACT_ATOMS: atom_id res chain seq x y z
N MET A 1 -13.03 12.02 -10.22
CA MET A 1 -11.66 11.84 -9.70
C MET A 1 -11.21 10.41 -9.99
N THR A 2 -10.81 10.11 -11.23
CA THR A 2 -10.06 8.88 -11.53
C THR A 2 -8.58 9.25 -11.52
N SER A 3 -8.02 9.40 -10.32
CA SER A 3 -6.58 9.63 -10.15
C SER A 3 -5.82 8.32 -10.43
N PRO A 4 -4.61 8.32 -11.03
CA PRO A 4 -3.80 7.12 -11.22
C PRO A 4 -3.63 6.31 -9.93
N HIS A 5 -3.60 6.97 -8.76
CA HIS A 5 -3.55 6.31 -7.46
C HIS A 5 -4.72 5.35 -7.21
N THR A 6 -5.90 5.67 -7.75
CA THR A 6 -7.09 4.82 -7.60
C THR A 6 -6.98 3.54 -8.39
N HIS A 7 -6.34 3.55 -9.56
CA HIS A 7 -6.13 2.36 -10.36
C HIS A 7 -5.18 1.37 -9.67
N HIS A 8 -4.02 1.85 -9.21
CA HIS A 8 -3.03 0.98 -8.56
C HIS A 8 -3.46 0.48 -7.18
N MET A 9 -4.22 1.27 -6.42
CA MET A 9 -4.79 0.78 -5.16
C MET A 9 -5.86 -0.30 -5.39
N ARG A 10 -6.64 -0.24 -6.47
CA ARG A 10 -7.55 -1.34 -6.85
C ARG A 10 -6.78 -2.62 -7.18
N GLN A 11 -5.68 -2.52 -7.94
CA GLN A 11 -4.80 -3.67 -8.19
C GLN A 11 -4.25 -4.26 -6.88
N ALA A 12 -3.82 -3.40 -5.94
CA ALA A 12 -3.37 -3.85 -4.62
C ALA A 12 -4.47 -4.57 -3.83
N LEU A 13 -5.73 -4.10 -3.90
CA LEU A 13 -6.88 -4.74 -3.25
C LEU A 13 -7.26 -6.06 -3.90
N GLN A 14 -7.21 -6.17 -5.23
CA GLN A 14 -7.41 -7.44 -5.94
C GLN A 14 -6.34 -8.46 -5.56
N LEU A 15 -5.07 -8.03 -5.46
CA LEU A 15 -3.98 -8.90 -5.01
C LEU A 15 -4.11 -9.29 -3.52
N ALA A 16 -4.58 -8.38 -2.67
CA ALA A 16 -4.88 -8.69 -1.27
C ALA A 16 -6.05 -9.67 -1.14
N ARG A 17 -7.04 -9.57 -2.03
CA ARG A 17 -8.14 -10.54 -2.10
C ARG A 17 -7.63 -11.92 -2.54
N TYR A 18 -6.75 -11.96 -3.54
CA TYR A 18 -6.08 -13.20 -3.94
C TYR A 18 -5.31 -13.83 -2.77
N ALA A 19 -4.53 -13.03 -2.04
CA ALA A 19 -3.81 -13.49 -0.84
C ALA A 19 -4.75 -14.07 0.21
N LEU A 20 -5.87 -13.38 0.48
CA LEU A 20 -6.91 -13.88 1.38
C LEU A 20 -7.43 -15.24 0.94
N ASP A 21 -7.76 -15.42 -0.33
CA ASP A 21 -8.28 -16.70 -0.86
C ASP A 21 -7.24 -17.83 -0.85
N HIS A 22 -5.96 -17.48 -0.78
CA HIS A 22 -4.83 -18.41 -0.63
C HIS A 22 -4.36 -18.54 0.83
N ASN A 23 -5.22 -18.21 1.81
CA ASN A 23 -4.95 -18.33 3.24
C ASN A 23 -3.77 -17.49 3.76
N GLU A 24 -3.47 -16.37 3.09
CA GLU A 24 -2.52 -15.37 3.56
C GLU A 24 -3.24 -14.13 4.12
N THR A 25 -2.51 -13.35 4.92
CA THR A 25 -3.03 -12.07 5.40
C THR A 25 -3.26 -11.14 4.19
N PRO A 26 -4.40 -10.43 4.06
CA PRO A 26 -4.72 -9.56 2.93
C PRO A 26 -3.95 -8.22 2.94
N VAL A 27 -2.64 -8.31 3.12
CA VAL A 27 -1.70 -7.23 2.91
C VAL A 27 -1.04 -7.49 1.57
N ALA A 28 -1.26 -6.59 0.62
CA ALA A 28 -0.65 -6.66 -0.68
C ALA A 28 -0.26 -5.26 -1.17
N CYS A 29 0.74 -5.21 -2.04
CA CYS A 29 1.30 -3.98 -2.54
C CYS A 29 1.69 -4.05 -4.01
N ILE A 30 1.68 -2.88 -4.65
CA ILE A 30 2.07 -2.64 -6.03
C ILE A 30 3.15 -1.55 -6.04
N PHE A 31 4.28 -1.84 -6.68
CA PHE A 31 5.36 -0.88 -6.90
C PHE A 31 5.23 -0.33 -8.32
N VAL A 32 5.09 0.99 -8.43
CA VAL A 32 4.88 1.69 -9.70
C VAL A 32 6.03 2.65 -9.92
N HIS A 33 6.63 2.61 -11.11
CA HIS A 33 7.61 3.59 -11.53
C HIS A 33 6.89 4.89 -11.94
N GLU A 34 7.02 5.92 -11.11
CA GLU A 34 6.29 7.20 -11.24
C GLU A 34 6.48 7.89 -12.60
N PRO A 35 7.68 7.95 -13.19
CA PRO A 35 7.86 8.62 -14.48
C PRO A 35 7.14 7.97 -15.66
N SER A 36 6.93 6.64 -15.62
CA SER A 36 6.27 5.91 -16.71
C SER A 36 4.87 5.41 -16.38
N ASP A 37 4.43 5.55 -15.13
CA ASP A 37 3.14 5.04 -14.63
C ASP A 37 2.97 3.52 -14.90
N THR A 38 4.06 2.75 -14.71
CA THR A 38 4.08 1.30 -14.97
C THR A 38 4.36 0.51 -13.71
N VAL A 39 3.61 -0.57 -13.49
CA VAL A 39 3.93 -1.56 -12.46
C VAL A 39 5.28 -2.22 -12.75
N ILE A 40 6.18 -2.21 -11.75
CA ILE A 40 7.51 -2.83 -11.82
C ILE A 40 7.65 -4.04 -10.90
N ALA A 41 6.82 -4.12 -9.87
CA ALA A 41 6.77 -5.25 -8.97
C ALA A 41 5.45 -5.23 -8.21
N TYR A 42 5.13 -6.37 -7.62
CA TYR A 42 4.03 -6.51 -6.68
C TYR A 42 4.46 -7.44 -5.55
N GLY A 43 3.68 -7.47 -4.48
CA GLY A 43 3.91 -8.40 -3.39
C GLY A 43 2.66 -8.61 -2.55
N MET A 44 2.56 -9.79 -1.96
CA MET A 44 1.56 -10.13 -0.97
C MET A 44 2.26 -10.73 0.25
N ASN A 45 1.59 -10.72 1.40
CA ASN A 45 2.09 -11.42 2.57
C ASN A 45 2.34 -12.91 2.24
N ASP A 46 3.46 -13.45 2.69
CA ASP A 46 3.90 -14.82 2.38
C ASP A 46 4.43 -15.53 3.64
N THR A 47 4.04 -15.05 4.83
CA THR A 47 4.57 -15.54 6.12
C THR A 47 4.20 -16.99 6.40
N ASN A 48 3.02 -17.44 5.94
CA ASN A 48 2.59 -18.83 6.14
C ASN A 48 3.40 -19.76 5.23
N LYS A 49 3.59 -19.39 3.97
CA LYS A 49 4.37 -20.18 3.01
C LYS A 49 5.87 -20.18 3.29
N ALA A 50 6.43 -19.03 3.67
CA ALA A 50 7.85 -18.87 3.93
C ALA A 50 8.27 -19.31 5.35
N HIS A 51 7.30 -19.61 6.23
CA HIS A 51 7.53 -19.97 7.64
C HIS A 51 8.43 -18.98 8.39
N THR A 52 8.21 -17.69 8.14
CA THR A 52 8.98 -16.61 8.77
C THR A 52 8.11 -15.39 9.00
N GLY A 53 8.37 -14.66 10.09
CA GLY A 53 7.64 -13.45 10.45
C GLY A 53 8.05 -12.19 9.68
N ILE A 54 8.96 -12.30 8.70
CA ILE A 54 9.47 -11.14 7.93
C ILE A 54 9.06 -11.15 6.45
N ALA A 55 8.39 -12.19 5.96
CA ALA A 55 7.97 -12.32 4.57
C ALA A 55 6.70 -11.49 4.26
N HIS A 56 6.79 -10.18 4.49
CA HIS A 56 5.70 -9.24 4.19
C HIS A 56 5.67 -8.86 2.70
N ALA A 57 4.53 -8.32 2.26
CA ALA A 57 4.27 -7.90 0.89
C ALA A 57 5.38 -7.02 0.32
N GLU A 58 5.85 -6.03 1.09
CA GLU A 58 6.87 -5.09 0.65
C GLU A 58 8.22 -5.79 0.36
N PHE A 59 8.59 -6.79 1.16
CA PHE A 59 9.81 -7.56 0.94
C PHE A 59 9.74 -8.44 -0.31
N MET A 60 8.55 -8.99 -0.62
CA MET A 60 8.36 -9.72 -1.88
C MET A 60 8.60 -8.80 -3.08
N GLY A 61 8.02 -7.59 -3.09
CA GLY A 61 8.21 -6.64 -4.18
C GLY A 61 9.64 -6.10 -4.26
N ILE A 62 10.29 -5.79 -3.12
CA ILE A 62 11.71 -5.43 -3.06
C ILE A 62 12.57 -6.51 -3.74
N ALA A 63 12.32 -7.79 -3.42
CA ALA A 63 13.05 -8.89 -4.01
C ALA A 63 12.81 -9.04 -5.52
N GLN A 64 11.60 -8.72 -6.01
CA GLN A 64 11.32 -8.68 -7.46
C GLN A 64 12.12 -7.55 -8.15
N ILE A 65 12.11 -6.33 -7.59
CA ILE A 65 12.86 -5.19 -8.13
C ILE A 65 14.37 -5.49 -8.15
N GLN A 66 14.90 -6.07 -7.06
CA GLN A 66 16.31 -6.50 -6.99
C GLN A 66 16.68 -7.48 -8.09
N ARG A 67 15.83 -8.49 -8.35
CA ARG A 67 16.07 -9.47 -9.42
C ARG A 67 15.98 -8.86 -10.82
N GLN A 68 15.08 -7.90 -11.02
CA GLN A 68 14.85 -7.30 -12.34
C GLN A 68 15.91 -6.25 -12.71
N PHE A 69 16.32 -5.40 -11.76
CA PHE A 69 17.16 -4.23 -12.04
C PHE A 69 18.59 -4.33 -11.49
N GLY A 70 18.91 -5.37 -10.70
CA GLY A 70 20.21 -5.54 -10.07
C GLY A 70 20.35 -4.74 -8.77
N ALA A 71 21.08 -5.30 -7.80
CA ALA A 71 21.21 -4.75 -6.45
C ALA A 71 21.82 -3.33 -6.44
N GLU A 72 22.70 -3.04 -7.39
CA GLU A 72 23.37 -1.75 -7.58
C GLU A 72 22.45 -0.63 -8.06
N ASN A 73 21.31 -0.96 -8.69
CA ASN A 73 20.36 0.02 -9.21
C ASN A 73 19.13 0.20 -8.33
N VAL A 74 18.95 -0.61 -7.30
CA VAL A 74 17.73 -0.62 -6.45
C VAL A 74 17.47 0.76 -5.86
N VAL A 75 18.46 1.39 -5.23
CA VAL A 75 18.29 2.73 -4.62
C VAL A 75 17.80 3.75 -5.65
N ARG A 76 18.35 3.71 -6.87
CA ARG A 76 17.91 4.58 -7.95
C ARG A 76 16.47 4.29 -8.35
N VAL A 77 16.13 3.03 -8.59
CA VAL A 77 14.76 2.63 -8.98
C VAL A 77 13.76 3.07 -7.90
N PHE A 78 14.08 2.83 -6.62
CA PHE A 78 13.24 3.20 -5.49
C PHE A 78 13.02 4.72 -5.39
N SER A 79 14.01 5.54 -5.75
CA SER A 79 13.87 7.00 -5.78
C SER A 79 12.84 7.52 -6.80
N GLU A 80 12.43 6.66 -7.74
CA GLU A 80 11.41 6.93 -8.77
C GLU A 80 10.18 6.01 -8.57
N THR A 81 10.08 5.29 -7.46
CA THR A 81 9.02 4.30 -7.21
C THR A 81 8.01 4.74 -6.17
N VAL A 82 6.73 4.67 -6.54
CA VAL A 82 5.59 4.84 -5.63
C VAL A 82 5.07 3.47 -5.21
N LEU A 83 4.91 3.27 -3.91
CA LEU A 83 4.28 2.07 -3.35
C LEU A 83 2.79 2.33 -3.12
N TYR A 84 1.94 1.42 -3.57
CA TYR A 84 0.53 1.34 -3.18
C TYR A 84 0.33 0.08 -2.35
N VAL A 85 -0.16 0.19 -1.11
CA VAL A 85 -0.30 -0.95 -0.20
C VAL A 85 -1.63 -0.92 0.55
N THR A 86 -2.31 -2.07 0.69
CA THR A 86 -3.65 -2.09 1.29
C THR A 86 -3.67 -1.69 2.77
N VAL A 87 -2.60 -2.01 3.51
CA VAL A 87 -2.43 -1.71 4.93
C VAL A 87 -1.14 -0.93 5.12
N GLU A 88 -1.14 0.06 6.00
CA GLU A 88 0.05 0.84 6.35
C GLU A 88 1.28 -0.06 6.61
N PRO A 89 2.45 0.27 6.01
CA PRO A 89 3.68 -0.46 6.26
C PRO A 89 3.98 -0.57 7.75
N CYS A 90 4.32 -1.78 8.21
CA CYS A 90 4.76 -1.95 9.59
C CYS A 90 6.12 -1.26 9.82
N VAL A 91 6.52 -1.05 11.07
CA VAL A 91 7.82 -0.44 11.44
C VAL A 91 9.00 -1.03 10.66
N MET A 92 9.05 -2.35 10.50
CA MET A 92 10.10 -3.05 9.75
C MET A 92 10.07 -2.67 8.26
N CYS A 93 8.91 -2.77 7.61
CA CYS A 93 8.76 -2.45 6.20
C CYS A 93 8.99 -0.96 5.93
N ALA A 94 8.47 -0.08 6.78
CA ALA A 94 8.68 1.35 6.72
C ALA A 94 10.17 1.72 6.80
N SER A 95 10.93 1.04 7.67
CA SER A 95 12.38 1.22 7.78
C SER A 95 13.12 0.74 6.53
N ALA A 96 12.77 -0.44 6.01
CA ALA A 96 13.37 -0.96 4.78
C ALA A 96 13.12 -0.03 3.58
N LEU A 97 11.87 0.43 3.41
CA LEU A 97 11.50 1.38 2.36
C LEU A 97 12.28 2.70 2.47
N LYS A 98 12.50 3.20 3.69
CA LYS A 98 13.31 4.41 3.92
C LYS A 98 14.77 4.21 3.53
N GLN A 99 15.37 3.10 3.97
CA GLN A 99 16.76 2.76 3.69
C GLN A 99 17.01 2.50 2.20
N LEU A 100 15.98 2.11 1.45
CA LEU A 100 16.04 1.97 -0.01
C LEU A 100 15.74 3.28 -0.75
N GLY A 101 15.28 4.33 -0.05
CA GLY A 101 15.00 5.63 -0.64
C GLY A 101 13.72 5.67 -1.47
N ILE A 102 12.65 4.98 -1.03
CA ILE A 102 11.34 5.00 -1.71
C ILE A 102 10.86 6.45 -1.96
N ARG A 103 10.25 6.71 -3.12
CA ARG A 103 9.77 8.05 -3.49
C ARG A 103 8.57 8.50 -2.66
N ARG A 104 7.54 7.66 -2.57
CA ARG A 104 6.27 7.89 -1.86
C ARG A 104 5.59 6.56 -1.54
N VAL A 105 4.70 6.59 -0.54
CA VAL A 105 3.79 5.50 -0.19
C VAL A 105 2.36 6.04 -0.19
N TYR A 106 1.44 5.30 -0.80
CA TYR A 106 0.01 5.44 -0.64
C TYR A 106 -0.52 4.16 0.01
N PHE A 107 -1.40 4.29 0.99
CA PHE A 107 -1.97 3.13 1.64
C PHE A 107 -3.46 3.26 1.94
N GLY A 108 -4.12 2.11 2.11
CA GLY A 108 -5.54 2.04 2.42
C GLY A 108 -5.83 2.35 3.88
N CYS A 109 -5.77 1.34 4.73
CA CYS A 109 -6.05 1.48 6.16
C CYS A 109 -4.79 1.52 7.02
N GLY A 110 -4.88 2.16 8.19
CA GLY A 110 -3.80 2.17 9.19
C GLY A 110 -3.50 0.77 9.73
N ASN A 111 -2.31 0.60 10.27
CA ASN A 111 -1.88 -0.61 10.95
C ASN A 111 -1.84 -0.36 12.46
N GLU A 112 -2.96 -0.66 13.13
CA GLU A 112 -3.19 -0.34 14.54
C GLU A 112 -2.16 -0.93 15.52
N ARG A 113 -1.50 -2.03 15.14
CA ARG A 113 -0.58 -2.74 16.03
C ARG A 113 0.89 -2.44 15.74
N PHE A 114 1.23 -2.20 14.47
CA PHE A 114 2.62 -2.15 14.02
C PHE A 114 2.93 -1.01 13.05
N GLY A 115 2.01 -0.07 12.82
CA GLY A 115 2.13 0.99 11.81
C GLY A 115 3.38 1.86 11.98
N GLY A 116 4.20 1.89 10.93
CA GLY A 116 5.48 2.58 10.91
C GLY A 116 5.46 3.95 10.22
N ASN A 117 4.31 4.40 9.72
CA ASN A 117 4.18 5.64 8.94
C ASN A 117 3.23 6.66 9.59
N GLY A 118 2.92 6.49 10.89
CA GLY A 118 2.05 7.38 11.66
C GLY A 118 1.39 6.70 12.84
N THR A 119 0.81 5.50 12.67
CA THR A 119 -0.09 4.92 13.68
C THR A 119 0.61 4.59 15.00
N VAL A 120 1.80 3.98 14.94
CA VAL A 120 2.59 3.64 16.14
C VAL A 120 3.88 4.44 16.16
N LEU A 121 4.60 4.46 15.04
CA LEU A 121 5.81 5.27 14.83
C LEU A 121 5.74 5.97 13.48
N SER A 122 6.54 7.01 13.30
CA SER A 122 6.72 7.72 12.02
C SER A 122 8.13 7.50 11.48
N ILE A 123 8.46 6.24 11.17
CA ILE A 123 9.78 5.84 10.64
C ILE A 123 10.09 6.59 9.33
N ASN A 124 9.07 6.80 8.50
CA ASN A 124 9.17 7.57 7.26
C ASN A 124 9.75 8.99 7.44
N SER A 125 9.65 9.57 8.64
CA SER A 125 10.14 10.90 8.98
C SER A 125 11.10 10.95 10.18
N ASP A 126 11.50 9.79 10.74
CA ASP A 126 12.42 9.74 11.87
C ASP A 126 13.83 10.27 11.51
N LYS A 127 14.68 10.44 12.53
CA LYS A 127 16.10 10.85 12.33
C LYS A 127 17.07 9.67 12.47
N SER A 128 16.63 8.56 13.04
CA SER A 128 17.46 7.40 13.35
C SER A 128 17.62 6.43 12.18
N THR A 129 16.64 6.36 11.28
CA THR A 129 16.72 5.51 10.10
C THR A 129 17.32 6.31 8.94
N VAL A 130 18.52 5.90 8.52
CA VAL A 130 19.29 6.60 7.49
C VAL A 130 18.80 6.24 6.09
N SER A 131 18.59 7.24 5.24
CA SER A 131 18.25 7.05 3.82
C SER A 131 19.45 7.43 2.94
N PRO A 132 19.56 6.87 1.72
CA PRO A 132 20.70 7.14 0.83
C PRO A 132 20.75 8.57 0.30
N ASN A 133 19.67 9.34 0.47
CA ASN A 133 19.52 10.71 0.00
C ASN A 133 19.59 11.70 1.17
N ASP A 134 20.71 11.71 1.90
CA ASP A 134 20.95 12.63 3.03
C ASP A 134 19.83 12.61 4.08
N ASN A 135 19.41 11.40 4.50
CA ASN A 135 18.31 11.19 5.45
C ASN A 135 16.97 11.81 5.03
N ALA A 136 16.74 12.00 3.72
CA ALA A 136 15.44 12.39 3.20
C ALA A 136 14.30 11.51 3.74
N THR A 137 13.20 12.17 4.06
CA THR A 137 11.93 11.54 4.45
C THR A 137 11.12 11.20 3.20
N TYR A 138 10.11 10.33 3.35
CA TYR A 138 9.12 10.11 2.30
C TYR A 138 7.69 10.39 2.78
N LEU A 139 6.85 10.83 1.85
CA LEU A 139 5.43 11.03 2.11
C LEU A 139 4.70 9.68 2.14
N SER A 140 3.85 9.51 3.15
CA SER A 140 2.97 8.35 3.30
C SER A 140 1.53 8.83 3.38
N ILE A 141 0.77 8.64 2.30
CA ILE A 141 -0.59 9.16 2.15
C ILE A 141 -1.62 8.07 2.51
N PRO A 142 -2.41 8.26 3.57
CA PRO A 142 -3.42 7.27 4.00
C PRO A 142 -4.73 7.40 3.20
N GLY A 143 -5.63 6.43 3.40
CA GLY A 143 -7.05 6.61 3.17
C GLY A 143 -7.59 6.16 1.80
N LEU A 144 -6.74 5.69 0.88
CA LEU A 144 -7.20 5.24 -0.43
C LEU A 144 -7.89 3.88 -0.33
N TYR A 145 -9.21 3.82 -0.61
CA TYR A 145 -10.01 2.59 -0.44
C TYR A 145 -9.84 1.97 0.96
N ARG A 146 -9.81 2.83 1.98
CA ARG A 146 -9.59 2.45 3.38
C ARG A 146 -10.60 1.42 3.87
N ARG A 147 -11.87 1.58 3.54
CA ARG A 147 -12.94 0.70 4.02
C ARG A 147 -12.84 -0.70 3.41
N GLU A 148 -12.48 -0.78 2.15
CA GLU A 148 -12.22 -2.02 1.41
C GLU A 148 -11.06 -2.80 2.06
N ALA A 149 -9.94 -2.11 2.37
CA ALA A 149 -8.82 -2.71 3.07
C ALA A 149 -9.19 -3.21 4.48
N ILE A 150 -9.96 -2.43 5.25
CA ILE A 150 -10.49 -2.86 6.56
C ILE A 150 -11.38 -4.09 6.41
N MET A 151 -12.26 -4.12 5.41
CA MET A 151 -13.15 -5.25 5.18
C MET A 151 -12.38 -6.54 4.85
N LEU A 152 -11.34 -6.47 4.02
CA LEU A 152 -10.48 -7.63 3.76
C LEU A 152 -9.83 -8.16 5.05
N LEU A 153 -9.28 -7.28 5.90
CA LEU A 153 -8.75 -7.67 7.21
C LEU A 153 -9.81 -8.32 8.10
N ARG A 154 -11.03 -7.77 8.13
CA ARG A 154 -12.15 -8.35 8.90
C ARG A 154 -12.51 -9.75 8.38
N TYR A 155 -12.54 -9.96 7.06
CA TYR A 155 -12.74 -11.29 6.49
C TYR A 155 -11.65 -12.27 6.94
N PHE A 156 -10.39 -11.85 6.92
CA PHE A 156 -9.27 -12.67 7.42
C PHE A 156 -9.44 -13.03 8.91
N TYR A 157 -9.79 -12.07 9.77
CA TYR A 157 -9.92 -12.34 11.20
C TYR A 157 -11.13 -13.18 11.61
N VAL A 158 -12.18 -13.21 10.77
CA VAL A 158 -13.34 -14.09 10.97
C VAL A 158 -13.04 -15.52 10.51
N ARG A 159 -12.17 -15.73 9.51
CA ARG A 159 -11.70 -17.07 9.14
C ARG A 159 -11.05 -17.76 10.35
N GLU A 160 -11.35 -19.04 10.55
CA GLU A 160 -10.68 -19.85 11.57
C GLU A 160 -9.23 -20.12 11.12
N ASN A 161 -8.29 -20.01 12.05
CA ASN A 161 -6.90 -20.38 11.79
C ASN A 161 -6.71 -21.81 12.27
N ASP A 162 -6.93 -22.77 11.37
CA ASP A 162 -6.82 -24.20 11.67
C ASP A 162 -5.36 -24.63 11.95
N HIS A 163 -4.38 -23.77 11.65
CA HIS A 163 -2.96 -23.97 11.93
C HIS A 163 -2.51 -23.44 13.30
N ALA A 164 -3.39 -22.78 14.07
CA ALA A 164 -3.03 -22.32 15.41
C ALA A 164 -2.81 -23.53 16.34
N PRO A 165 -1.74 -23.56 17.18
CA PRO A 165 -1.48 -24.68 18.10
C PRO A 165 -2.65 -25.00 19.04
N ASN A 166 -3.42 -23.97 19.39
CA ASN A 166 -4.67 -24.07 20.14
C ASN A 166 -5.74 -23.26 19.37
N PRO A 167 -6.51 -23.88 18.46
CA PRO A 167 -7.55 -23.20 17.71
C PRO A 167 -8.62 -22.68 18.69
N ARG A 168 -8.78 -21.37 18.79
CA ARG A 168 -9.92 -20.78 19.51
C ARG A 168 -11.10 -20.73 18.55
N THR A 169 -12.18 -21.44 18.86
CA THR A 169 -13.44 -21.36 18.11
C THR A 169 -13.90 -19.91 18.02
N LYS A 170 -14.16 -19.42 16.80
CA LYS A 170 -14.59 -18.03 16.55
C LYS A 170 -16.10 -17.91 16.29
N LYS A 171 -16.88 -18.92 16.69
CA LYS A 171 -18.31 -19.10 16.35
C LYS A 171 -19.22 -17.87 16.59
N ASP A 172 -18.88 -17.00 17.56
CA ASP A 172 -19.69 -15.82 17.89
C ASP A 172 -19.20 -14.50 17.24
N ARG A 173 -18.09 -14.52 16.48
CA ARG A 173 -17.59 -13.32 15.81
C ARG A 173 -18.45 -12.98 14.59
N ARG A 174 -19.41 -12.08 14.79
CA ARG A 174 -20.15 -11.45 13.68
C ARG A 174 -19.24 -10.49 12.92
N LEU A 175 -19.26 -10.60 11.59
CA LEU A 175 -18.58 -9.67 10.71
C LEU A 175 -19.32 -8.32 10.73
N ASP A 176 -18.67 -7.29 11.25
CA ASP A 176 -19.17 -5.92 11.16
C ASP A 176 -18.87 -5.34 9.77
N ARG A 177 -19.91 -4.90 9.06
CA ARG A 177 -19.85 -4.34 7.71
C ARG A 177 -20.24 -2.85 7.65
N GLU A 178 -20.62 -2.27 8.78
CA GLU A 178 -21.27 -0.95 8.84
C GLU A 178 -20.43 0.06 9.59
N THR A 179 -19.80 -0.34 10.71
CA THR A 179 -19.02 0.61 11.51
C THR A 179 -17.57 0.61 11.06
N PHE A 180 -16.98 1.80 10.94
CA PHE A 180 -15.57 2.00 10.65
C PHE A 180 -15.02 3.03 11.63
N PRO A 181 -13.87 2.80 12.26
CA PRO A 181 -13.25 3.82 13.12
C PRO A 181 -13.03 5.12 12.33
N PRO A 182 -13.04 6.30 12.97
CA PRO A 182 -12.60 7.52 12.31
C PRO A 182 -11.12 7.41 11.92
N ILE A 183 -10.72 8.11 10.86
CA ILE A 183 -9.31 8.23 10.47
C ILE A 183 -8.73 9.50 11.08
N ASP A 184 -7.74 9.36 11.97
CA ASP A 184 -6.97 10.52 12.45
C ASP A 184 -5.92 10.90 11.39
N TRP A 185 -6.30 11.77 10.46
CA TRP A 185 -5.42 12.21 9.37
C TRP A 185 -4.13 12.85 9.87
N SER A 186 -4.18 13.50 11.04
CA SER A 186 -3.07 14.26 11.60
C SER A 186 -1.89 13.38 12.04
N MET A 187 -2.13 12.07 12.26
CA MET A 187 -1.08 11.09 12.54
C MET A 187 -0.14 10.88 11.33
N TYR A 188 -0.62 11.12 10.11
CA TYR A 188 0.09 10.74 8.88
C TYR A 188 0.56 11.94 8.07
N ILE A 189 -0.31 12.95 7.92
CA ILE A 189 -0.07 14.10 7.03
C ILE A 189 -0.62 15.39 7.61
N SER A 190 0.01 16.51 7.25
CA SER A 190 -0.52 17.83 7.62
C SER A 190 -1.77 18.19 6.81
N ARG A 191 -2.62 19.06 7.36
CA ARG A 191 -3.78 19.63 6.66
C ARG A 191 -3.43 20.25 5.30
N GLN A 192 -2.27 20.92 5.21
CA GLN A 192 -1.77 21.48 3.95
C GLN A 192 -1.45 20.37 2.94
N THR A 193 -0.81 19.28 3.39
CA THR A 193 -0.51 18.13 2.53
C THR A 193 -1.79 17.46 2.07
N PHE A 194 -2.76 17.26 2.96
CA PHE A 194 -4.08 16.75 2.61
C PHE A 194 -4.73 17.57 1.48
N GLY A 195 -4.75 18.90 1.59
CA GLY A 195 -5.34 19.76 0.56
C GLY A 195 -4.63 19.68 -0.80
N ARG A 196 -3.33 19.36 -0.84
CA ARG A 196 -2.58 19.13 -2.09
C ARG A 196 -2.92 17.77 -2.71
N GLU A 197 -3.05 16.73 -1.91
CA GLU A 197 -3.27 15.35 -2.39
C GLU A 197 -4.74 15.09 -2.76
N PHE A 198 -5.68 15.66 -1.98
CA PHE A 198 -7.11 15.37 -2.11
C PHE A 198 -7.95 16.56 -2.57
N GLY A 199 -7.35 17.73 -2.78
CA GLY A 199 -8.06 18.96 -3.15
C GLY A 199 -8.49 19.79 -1.93
N VAL A 200 -8.39 21.12 -2.07
CA VAL A 200 -8.71 22.08 -0.99
C VAL A 200 -10.19 22.10 -0.64
N GLU A 201 -11.05 21.72 -1.59
CA GLU A 201 -12.48 21.54 -1.41
C GLU A 201 -12.84 20.41 -0.43
N ASN A 202 -11.91 19.47 -0.22
CA ASN A 202 -12.11 18.32 0.65
C ASN A 202 -11.54 18.51 2.06
N LEU A 203 -10.98 19.68 2.39
CA LEU A 203 -10.36 19.95 3.69
C LEU A 203 -11.28 19.70 4.90
N ARG A 204 -12.60 19.81 4.72
CA ARG A 204 -13.57 19.45 5.76
C ARG A 204 -13.46 17.99 6.22
N LEU A 205 -13.04 17.07 5.35
CA LEU A 205 -12.88 15.65 5.68
C LEU A 205 -11.69 15.44 6.62
N TYR A 206 -10.60 16.19 6.41
CA TYR A 206 -9.49 16.25 7.35
C TYR A 206 -9.96 16.76 8.71
N ASP A 207 -10.67 17.88 8.73
CA ASP A 207 -11.10 18.55 9.97
C ASP A 207 -12.12 17.72 10.79
N THR A 208 -12.83 16.81 10.12
CA THR A 208 -13.85 15.95 10.74
C THR A 208 -13.42 14.49 10.88
N ASN A 209 -12.17 14.15 10.53
CA ASN A 209 -11.65 12.77 10.54
C ASN A 209 -12.52 11.78 9.74
N ALA A 210 -13.10 12.26 8.64
CA ALA A 210 -13.94 11.50 7.74
C ALA A 210 -13.12 10.86 6.61
N ASP A 211 -13.62 9.75 6.07
CA ASP A 211 -13.02 9.08 4.92
C ASP A 211 -13.11 9.95 3.66
N VAL A 212 -12.09 9.83 2.79
CA VAL A 212 -12.21 10.26 1.39
C VAL A 212 -13.04 9.21 0.64
N PRO A 213 -14.10 9.59 -0.10
CA PRO A 213 -14.92 8.62 -0.83
C PRO A 213 -14.11 7.84 -1.88
N SER A 214 -14.31 6.52 -1.97
CA SER A 214 -13.75 5.69 -3.02
C SER A 214 -14.25 6.16 -4.40
N ALA A 215 -13.35 6.29 -5.37
CA ALA A 215 -13.72 6.63 -6.74
C ALA A 215 -14.36 5.41 -7.43
N ARG A 216 -15.67 5.47 -7.76
CA ARG A 216 -16.28 4.44 -8.62
C ARG A 216 -15.82 4.65 -10.06
N VAL A 217 -15.45 3.56 -10.74
CA VAL A 217 -15.47 3.51 -12.20
C VAL A 217 -16.94 3.56 -12.61
N PRO A 218 -17.37 4.38 -13.60
CA PRO A 218 -18.72 4.31 -14.11
C PRO A 218 -18.93 2.94 -14.76
N VAL A 219 -19.55 2.01 -14.04
CA VAL A 219 -20.08 0.78 -14.64
C VAL A 219 -21.48 1.13 -15.15
N ASP A 220 -21.71 0.90 -16.44
CA ASP A 220 -23.00 1.16 -17.07
C ASP A 220 -24.14 0.50 -16.28
N SER A 221 -25.16 1.30 -15.98
CA SER A 221 -26.48 0.90 -15.49
C SER A 221 -26.58 0.19 -14.12
N THR A 222 -26.57 0.96 -13.04
CA THR A 222 -27.68 1.01 -12.04
C THR A 222 -27.36 2.03 -10.93
N PRO A 223 -28.20 3.06 -10.72
CA PRO A 223 -28.02 3.99 -9.62
C PRO A 223 -28.65 3.39 -8.36
N SER A 224 -27.87 2.66 -7.58
CA SER A 224 -28.28 2.33 -6.22
C SER A 224 -27.06 2.34 -5.30
N SER A 225 -27.20 3.10 -4.20
CA SER A 225 -26.29 3.29 -3.06
C SER A 225 -25.43 4.57 -3.13
N ALA A 226 -25.36 5.25 -1.99
CA ALA A 226 -24.95 6.63 -1.82
C ALA A 226 -23.43 6.83 -2.01
N PRO A 227 -22.95 8.06 -2.28
CA PRO A 227 -21.52 8.36 -2.20
C PRO A 227 -20.98 8.03 -0.79
N GLY A 228 -20.07 7.05 -0.69
CA GLY A 228 -19.53 6.54 0.58
C GLY A 228 -19.63 5.02 0.79
N ASP A 229 -20.25 4.30 -0.15
CA ASP A 229 -20.39 2.84 -0.06
C ASP A 229 -19.14 2.09 -0.54
N ILE A 230 -18.83 1.02 0.18
CA ILE A 230 -17.74 0.06 -0.08
C ILE A 230 -17.91 -0.54 -1.47
N ASP A 231 -16.83 -0.63 -2.24
CA ASP A 231 -16.80 -1.38 -3.49
C ASP A 231 -16.79 -2.90 -3.20
N TRP A 232 -17.98 -3.48 -3.01
CA TRP A 232 -18.14 -4.91 -2.71
C TRP A 232 -17.71 -5.81 -3.87
N GLU A 233 -17.83 -5.35 -5.11
CA GLU A 233 -17.38 -6.11 -6.28
C GLU A 233 -15.85 -6.26 -6.25
N LEU A 234 -15.13 -5.19 -5.90
CA LEU A 234 -13.67 -5.22 -5.79
C LEU A 234 -13.15 -6.20 -4.72
N ILE A 235 -13.85 -6.37 -3.60
CA ILE A 235 -13.38 -7.19 -2.46
C ILE A 235 -14.07 -8.55 -2.31
N ALA A 236 -15.11 -8.83 -3.10
CA ALA A 236 -15.83 -10.10 -3.10
C ALA A 236 -15.93 -10.74 -4.51
N GLY A 237 -15.58 -10.01 -5.56
CA GLY A 237 -15.53 -10.52 -6.92
C GLY A 237 -14.32 -11.41 -7.20
N PRO A 238 -14.27 -12.03 -8.40
CA PRO A 238 -13.16 -12.86 -8.83
C PRO A 238 -11.85 -12.08 -8.93
N CYS A 239 -10.73 -12.73 -8.63
CA CYS A 239 -9.39 -12.13 -8.72
C CYS A 239 -8.30 -13.14 -9.13
N ASP A 240 -8.67 -14.30 -9.67
CA ASP A 240 -7.73 -15.39 -9.96
C ASP A 240 -6.69 -15.04 -11.05
N ASP A 241 -7.03 -14.09 -11.92
CA ASP A 241 -6.19 -13.61 -13.02
C ASP A 241 -5.24 -12.47 -12.61
N ILE A 242 -5.33 -11.95 -11.38
CA ILE A 242 -4.56 -10.76 -10.96
C ILE A 242 -3.05 -10.94 -11.12
N LEU A 243 -2.52 -12.15 -10.84
CA LEU A 243 -1.10 -12.43 -11.00
C LEU A 243 -0.67 -12.38 -12.47
N GLU A 244 -1.48 -12.92 -13.37
CA GLU A 244 -1.20 -12.91 -14.82
C GLU A 244 -1.22 -11.49 -15.37
N LEU A 245 -2.19 -10.68 -14.95
CA LEU A 245 -2.31 -9.28 -15.32
C LEU A 245 -1.09 -8.47 -14.86
N LEU A 246 -0.69 -8.61 -13.59
CA LEU A 246 0.47 -7.91 -13.04
C LEU A 246 1.79 -8.37 -13.67
N ASP A 247 1.93 -9.67 -13.98
CA ASP A 247 3.09 -10.17 -14.70
C ASP A 247 3.16 -9.65 -16.14
N ALA A 248 2.03 -9.51 -16.83
CA ALA A 248 1.97 -8.93 -18.17
C ALA A 248 2.37 -7.45 -18.16
N GLU A 249 1.85 -6.68 -17.22
CA GLU A 249 2.18 -5.26 -17.06
C GLU A 249 3.67 -5.06 -16.74
N ARG A 250 4.21 -5.84 -15.79
CA ARG A 250 5.63 -5.81 -15.43
C ARG A 250 6.56 -6.16 -16.59
N LYS A 251 6.20 -7.16 -17.42
CA LYS A 251 7.01 -7.54 -18.61
C LYS A 251 7.02 -6.44 -19.67
N GLY A 252 5.97 -5.63 -19.74
CA GLY A 252 5.91 -4.46 -20.62
C GLY A 252 6.74 -3.26 -20.13
N ALA A 253 7.12 -3.24 -18.85
CA ALA A 253 7.87 -2.12 -18.26
C ALA A 253 9.33 -2.09 -18.75
N GLN A 254 9.62 -1.16 -19.67
CA GLN A 254 10.99 -0.80 -20.04
C GLN A 254 11.43 0.45 -19.27
N ILE A 255 12.20 0.27 -18.20
CA ILE A 255 12.80 1.39 -17.47
C ILE A 255 14.18 1.67 -18.02
N ASN A 256 14.34 2.87 -18.57
CA ASN A 256 15.61 3.32 -19.10
C ASN A 256 16.52 3.83 -17.97
N LEU A 257 17.35 2.94 -17.42
CA LEU A 257 18.35 3.28 -16.38
C LEU A 257 19.59 4.03 -16.95
N SER A 258 19.56 4.58 -18.16
CA SER A 258 20.75 5.21 -18.76
C SER A 258 20.98 6.70 -18.42
N HIS A 259 20.10 7.35 -17.65
CA HIS A 259 20.22 8.80 -17.39
C HIS A 259 20.95 9.15 -16.07
N LYS A 260 22.06 9.89 -16.23
CA LYS A 260 22.95 10.64 -15.29
C LYS A 260 23.28 10.01 -13.93
N LYS A 261 24.54 9.55 -13.80
CA LYS A 261 25.26 9.57 -12.51
C LYS A 261 25.15 10.98 -11.90
N PRO A 262 24.83 11.14 -10.61
CA PRO A 262 24.89 12.44 -9.96
C PRO A 262 26.29 13.02 -10.14
N LYS A 263 26.37 14.31 -10.50
CA LYS A 263 27.65 15.02 -10.57
C LYS A 263 28.29 14.93 -9.19
N THR A 264 29.40 14.21 -9.09
CA THR A 264 30.35 14.38 -7.98
C THR A 264 30.71 15.85 -7.93
N VAL A 265 30.19 16.56 -6.93
CA VAL A 265 30.72 17.86 -6.54
C VAL A 265 32.07 17.55 -5.95
N VAL A 266 33.12 17.70 -6.77
CA VAL A 266 34.49 17.74 -6.29
C VAL A 266 34.56 19.00 -5.43
N ALA A 267 34.67 18.81 -4.11
CA ALA A 267 35.03 19.90 -3.22
C ALA A 267 36.41 20.39 -3.67
N SER A 268 36.47 21.62 -4.16
CA SER A 268 37.73 22.33 -4.39
C SER A 268 38.34 22.68 -3.03
N ASP A 269 39.62 22.34 -2.89
CA ASP A 269 40.50 22.54 -1.74
C ASP A 269 40.47 23.96 -1.13
#